data_AF-A0A6I9VQL1-F1
#
_entry.id   AF-A0A6I9VQL1-F1
#
_cell.length_a   1.000
_cell.length_b   1.000
_cell.length_c   1.000
_cell.angle_alpha   90.00
_cell.angle_beta   90.00
_cell.angle_gamma   90.00
#
_symmetry.space_group_name_H-M   'P 1'
#
loop_
_entity.id
_entity.type
_entity.pdbx_description
1 polymer ?
#
loop_
_entity_poly.entity_id
_entity_poly.type
_entity_poly.pdbx_seq_one_letter_code
_entity_poly.pdbx_strand_id
1 'polypeptide(L)'
;LTERTEKVQLKFLAGADLLETFADPQLWTNEEVETMCSYGLMVISRFGSKPEKLMFESDVLSKYSRNIELVTNSSTNNLSSTLVRRLLKRGQSVKYLINDDVIDYIKKYNLYNC
;
A
#
# COMPACT_ATOMS: atom_id res chain seq x y z
N LEU A 1 17.95 29.28 11.14
CA LEU A 1 16.85 28.40 10.66
C LEU A 1 16.65 28.73 9.20
N THR A 2 17.19 27.92 8.29
CA THR A 2 17.00 28.09 6.84
C THR A 2 15.57 27.69 6.52
N GLU A 3 14.73 28.64 6.12
CA GLU A 3 13.40 28.33 5.59
C GLU A 3 13.56 27.43 4.37
N ARG A 4 13.00 26.23 4.42
CA ARG A 4 12.86 25.39 3.22
C ARG A 4 11.84 26.06 2.31
N THR A 5 12.32 26.72 1.26
CA THR A 5 11.54 27.34 0.19
C THR A 5 11.09 26.36 -0.90
N GLU A 6 11.33 25.06 -0.70
CA GLU A 6 10.92 24.03 -1.65
C GLU A 6 9.42 23.76 -1.56
N LYS A 7 8.77 23.68 -2.73
CA LYS A 7 7.33 23.40 -2.85
C LYS A 7 7.04 21.99 -2.34
N VAL A 8 6.15 21.87 -1.35
CA VAL A 8 5.66 20.58 -0.86
C VAL A 8 4.86 19.88 -1.96
N GLN A 9 5.18 18.61 -2.22
CA GLN A 9 4.44 17.76 -3.16
C GLN A 9 3.66 16.69 -2.39
N LEU A 10 2.36 16.58 -2.69
CA LEU A 10 1.52 15.47 -2.25
C LEU A 10 1.72 14.28 -3.19
N LYS A 11 1.96 13.09 -2.63
CA LYS A 11 2.01 11.82 -3.37
C LYS A 11 1.20 10.75 -2.65
N PHE A 12 0.69 9.79 -3.42
CA PHE A 12 0.00 8.61 -2.89
C PHE A 12 1.03 7.54 -2.54
N LEU A 13 1.03 7.06 -1.29
CA LEU A 13 1.85 5.92 -0.86
C LEU A 13 1.01 4.65 -0.90
N ALA A 14 1.46 3.65 -1.65
CA ALA A 14 0.72 2.42 -1.86
C ALA A 14 1.64 1.19 -1.91
N GLY A 15 1.06 0.00 -1.68
CA GLY A 15 1.73 -1.25 -2.02
C GLY A 15 1.58 -1.59 -3.50
N ALA A 16 2.46 -2.45 -4.02
CA ALA A 16 2.34 -2.97 -5.39
C ALA A 16 1.03 -3.73 -5.62
N ASP A 17 0.42 -4.27 -4.57
CA ASP A 17 -0.91 -4.90 -4.60
C ASP A 17 -2.02 -3.93 -5.00
N LEU A 18 -1.94 -2.65 -4.62
CA LEU A 18 -2.88 -1.63 -5.10
C LEU A 18 -2.64 -1.28 -6.57
N LEU A 19 -1.37 -1.14 -6.97
CA LEU A 19 -1.01 -0.82 -8.36
C LEU A 19 -1.53 -1.88 -9.34
N GLU A 20 -1.48 -3.16 -8.95
CA GLU A 20 -2.07 -4.28 -9.71
C GLU A 20 -3.56 -4.09 -9.99
N THR A 21 -4.30 -3.47 -9.07
CA THR A 21 -5.75 -3.26 -9.25
C THR A 21 -6.08 -2.18 -10.28
N PHE A 22 -5.17 -1.26 -10.60
CA PHE A 22 -5.42 -0.20 -11.58
C PHE A 22 -5.58 -0.72 -13.02
N ALA A 23 -5.18 -1.97 -13.27
CA ALA A 23 -5.43 -2.63 -14.54
C ALA A 23 -6.87 -3.16 -14.68
N ASP A 24 -7.65 -3.19 -13.58
CA ASP A 24 -9.04 -3.67 -13.59
C ASP A 24 -10.03 -2.52 -13.81
N PRO A 25 -10.65 -2.40 -15.00
CA PRO A 25 -11.60 -1.34 -15.31
C PRO A 25 -12.93 -1.46 -14.55
N GLN A 26 -13.19 -2.58 -13.86
CA GLN A 26 -14.35 -2.70 -12.97
C GLN A 26 -14.11 -2.03 -11.61
N LEU A 27 -12.84 -1.87 -11.22
CA LEU A 27 -12.45 -1.26 -9.95
C LEU A 27 -12.14 0.23 -10.11
N TRP A 28 -11.55 0.62 -11.24
CA TRP A 28 -11.09 1.98 -11.47
C TRP A 28 -11.45 2.47 -12.86
N THR A 29 -11.91 3.71 -12.94
CA THR A 29 -11.97 4.42 -14.21
C THR A 29 -10.59 4.94 -14.61
N ASN A 30 -10.35 5.08 -15.92
CA ASN A 30 -9.09 5.65 -16.40
C ASN A 30 -8.84 7.07 -15.85
N GLU A 31 -9.90 7.87 -15.68
CA GLU A 31 -9.80 9.23 -15.14
C GLU A 31 -9.32 9.25 -13.67
N GLU A 32 -9.81 8.33 -12.84
CA GLU A 32 -9.35 8.18 -11.45
C GLU A 32 -7.88 7.79 -11.38
N VAL A 33 -7.46 6.83 -12.21
CA VAL A 33 -6.05 6.39 -12.27
C VAL A 33 -5.16 7.52 -12.77
N GLU A 34 -5.55 8.23 -13.84
CA GLU A 34 -4.81 9.39 -14.36
C GLU A 34 -4.70 10.49 -13.31
N THR A 35 -5.79 10.80 -12.61
CA THR A 35 -5.81 11.82 -11.55
C THR A 35 -4.83 11.45 -10.44
N MET A 36 -4.85 10.21 -9.95
CA MET A 36 -3.93 9.76 -8.91
C MET A 36 -2.47 9.83 -9.38
N CYS A 37 -2.20 9.38 -10.60
CA CYS A 37 -0.88 9.44 -11.21
C CYS A 37 -0.39 10.87 -11.45
N SER A 38 -1.29 11.85 -11.61
CA SER A 38 -0.94 13.26 -11.78
C SER A 38 -0.40 13.91 -10.49
N TYR A 39 -0.89 13.51 -9.31
CA TYR A 39 -0.33 13.91 -8.02
C TYR A 39 1.03 13.24 -7.78
N GLY A 40 1.12 11.97 -8.18
CA GLY A 40 2.32 11.15 -8.08
C GLY A 40 2.09 9.98 -7.14
N LEU A 41 2.75 8.87 -7.44
CA LEU A 41 2.56 7.60 -6.75
C LEU A 41 3.92 7.09 -6.25
N MET A 42 3.97 6.63 -5.01
CA MET A 42 5.10 5.95 -4.42
C MET A 42 4.65 4.53 -4.08
N VAL A 43 5.18 3.56 -4.81
CA VAL A 43 4.74 2.16 -4.74
C VAL A 43 5.81 1.33 -4.05
N ILE A 44 5.47 0.79 -2.89
CA ILE A 44 6.31 -0.13 -2.14
C ILE A 44 6.09 -1.55 -2.69
N SER A 45 7.10 -2.10 -3.34
CA SER A 45 7.04 -3.48 -3.85
C SER A 45 7.41 -4.49 -2.77
N ARG A 46 6.71 -5.64 -2.78
CA ARG A 46 7.04 -6.81 -1.95
C ARG A 46 7.85 -7.82 -2.76
N PHE A 47 8.58 -8.69 -2.07
CA PHE A 47 9.29 -9.79 -2.71
C PHE A 47 8.31 -10.65 -3.55
N GLY A 48 8.59 -10.79 -4.85
CA GLY A 48 7.76 -11.54 -5.80
C GLY A 48 6.75 -10.72 -6.61
N SER A 49 6.45 -9.47 -6.22
CA SER A 49 5.65 -8.56 -7.05
C SER A 49 6.47 -8.04 -8.25
N LYS A 50 5.85 -7.87 -9.41
CA LYS A 50 6.49 -7.38 -10.64
C LYS A 50 5.85 -6.06 -11.12
N PRO A 51 5.94 -4.97 -10.34
CA PRO A 51 5.32 -3.70 -10.68
C PRO A 51 5.82 -3.11 -12.00
N GLU A 52 7.08 -3.37 -12.36
CA GLU A 52 7.68 -2.95 -13.63
C GLU A 52 6.95 -3.52 -14.85
N LYS A 53 6.43 -4.75 -14.74
CA LYS A 53 5.66 -5.37 -15.81
C LYS A 53 4.33 -4.64 -16.03
N LEU A 54 3.64 -4.28 -14.94
CA LEU A 54 2.36 -3.56 -15.00
C LEU A 54 2.53 -2.14 -15.53
N MET A 55 3.64 -1.49 -15.16
CA MET A 55 4.02 -0.18 -15.69
C MET A 55 4.18 -0.20 -17.22
N PHE A 56 4.62 -1.32 -17.79
CA PHE A 56 4.76 -1.50 -19.23
C PHE A 56 3.44 -1.88 -19.91
N GLU A 57 2.60 -2.69 -19.26
CA GLU A 57 1.35 -3.20 -19.83
C GLU A 57 0.19 -2.18 -19.81
N SER A 58 0.26 -1.12 -19.00
CA SER A 58 -0.77 -0.08 -18.94
C SER A 58 -0.34 1.21 -19.65
N ASP A 59 -1.12 1.64 -20.63
CA ASP A 59 -0.92 2.91 -21.35
C ASP A 59 -0.99 4.13 -20.41
N VAL A 60 -1.88 4.08 -19.41
CA VAL A 60 -2.01 5.15 -18.40
C VAL A 60 -0.78 5.18 -17.50
N LEU A 61 -0.37 4.04 -16.94
CA LEU A 61 0.78 4.00 -16.03
C LEU A 61 2.08 4.37 -16.76
N SER A 62 2.29 3.85 -17.97
CA SER A 62 3.48 4.17 -18.78
C SER A 62 3.57 5.67 -19.10
N LYS A 63 2.44 6.32 -19.46
CA LYS A 63 2.34 7.77 -19.67
C LYS A 63 2.78 8.57 -18.44
N TYR A 64 2.44 8.13 -17.24
CA TYR A 64 2.81 8.79 -15.98
C TYR A 64 4.02 8.20 -15.27
N SER A 65 4.79 7.33 -15.94
CA SER A 65 5.92 6.59 -15.34
C SER A 65 6.93 7.45 -14.58
N ARG A 66 7.20 8.68 -15.03
CA ARG A 66 8.10 9.62 -14.34
C ARG A 66 7.58 10.11 -12.99
N ASN A 67 6.27 10.04 -12.75
CA ASN A 67 5.64 10.45 -11.50
C ASN A 67 5.33 9.26 -10.59
N ILE A 68 5.70 8.04 -11.01
CA ILE A 68 5.54 6.81 -10.24
C ILE A 68 6.92 6.35 -9.78
N GLU A 69 7.11 6.29 -8.47
CA GLU A 69 8.35 5.92 -7.81
C GLU A 69 8.23 4.53 -7.20
N LEU A 70 8.96 3.55 -7.75
CA LEU A 70 8.99 2.19 -7.23
C LEU A 70 10.06 2.09 -6.14
N VAL A 71 9.64 1.74 -4.92
CA VAL A 71 10.52 1.54 -3.78
C VAL A 71 10.55 0.05 -3.44
N THR A 72 11.70 -0.58 -3.62
CA THR A 72 11.87 -2.00 -3.28
C THR A 72 12.00 -2.18 -1.77
N ASN A 73 11.07 -2.93 -1.17
CA ASN A 73 11.20 -3.31 0.22
C ASN A 73 12.01 -4.61 0.34
N SER A 74 13.18 -4.55 0.97
CA SER A 74 14.01 -5.73 1.27
C SER A 74 13.54 -6.51 2.49
N SER A 75 12.49 -6.04 3.18
CA SER A 75 11.93 -6.69 4.35
C SER A 75 11.14 -7.95 3.95
N THR A 76 11.41 -9.07 4.61
CA THR A 76 10.63 -10.32 4.47
C THR A 76 9.29 -10.28 5.22
N ASN A 77 8.94 -9.14 5.81
CA ASN A 77 7.74 -9.00 6.61
C ASN A 77 6.47 -8.97 5.75
N ASN A 78 5.92 -10.15 5.46
CA ASN A 78 4.64 -10.35 4.77
C ASN A 78 3.44 -10.25 5.73
N LEU A 79 3.52 -9.38 6.75
CA LEU A 79 2.40 -9.13 7.63
C LEU A 79 1.25 -8.48 6.85
N SER A 80 0.06 -9.06 6.97
CA SER A 80 -1.17 -8.53 6.38
C SER A 80 -2.29 -8.51 7.42
N SER A 81 -3.23 -7.59 7.26
CA SER A 81 -4.40 -7.52 8.14
C SER A 81 -5.23 -8.80 8.09
N THR A 82 -5.25 -9.52 6.96
CA THR A 82 -5.90 -10.83 6.83
C THR A 82 -5.25 -11.88 7.74
N LEU A 83 -3.91 -11.91 7.80
CA LEU A 83 -3.18 -12.79 8.71
C LEU A 83 -3.49 -12.45 10.18
N VAL A 84 -3.41 -11.16 10.55
CA VAL A 84 -3.68 -10.69 11.92
C VAL A 84 -5.09 -11.08 12.37
N ARG A 85 -6.12 -10.76 11.58
CA ARG A 85 -7.52 -11.13 11.89
C ARG A 85 -7.71 -12.63 12.02
N ARG A 86 -7.02 -13.44 11.20
CA ARG A 86 -7.09 -14.90 11.26
C ARG A 86 -6.47 -15.45 12.54
N LEU A 87 -5.33 -14.91 12.98
CA LEU A 87 -4.69 -15.31 14.24
C LEU A 87 -5.58 -14.98 15.44
N LEU A 88 -6.12 -13.75 15.47
CA LEU A 88 -7.04 -13.30 16.53
C LEU A 88 -8.28 -14.19 16.65
N LYS A 89 -8.94 -14.50 15.52
CA LYS A 89 -10.10 -15.42 15.48
C LYS A 89 -9.81 -16.83 15.96
N ARG A 90 -8.53 -17.24 15.98
CA ARG A 90 -8.08 -18.56 16.46
C ARG A 90 -7.56 -18.52 17.90
N GLY A 91 -7.67 -17.38 18.58
CA GLY A 91 -7.10 -17.19 19.92
C GLY A 91 -5.56 -17.21 19.95
N GLN A 92 -4.91 -17.00 18.79
CA GLN A 92 -3.45 -17.00 18.70
C GLN A 92 -2.89 -15.61 19.02
N SER A 93 -1.71 -15.58 19.62
CA SER A 93 -1.02 -14.33 19.94
C SER A 93 -0.62 -13.58 18.67
N VAL A 94 -0.86 -12.27 18.67
CA VAL A 94 -0.38 -11.31 17.66
C VAL A 94 0.67 -10.35 18.22
N LYS A 95 1.23 -10.67 19.39
CA LYS A 95 2.32 -9.89 20.01
C LYS A 95 3.50 -9.81 19.04
N TYR A 96 4.12 -8.64 18.94
CA TYR A 96 5.21 -8.31 18.01
C TYR A 96 4.81 -8.23 16.52
N LEU A 97 3.56 -8.55 16.16
CA LEU A 97 3.05 -8.31 14.81
C LEU A 97 2.43 -6.92 14.69
N ILE A 98 1.73 -6.48 15.74
CA ILE A 98 1.13 -5.15 15.83
C ILE A 98 1.48 -4.51 17.18
N ASN A 99 1.26 -3.20 17.30
CA ASN A 99 1.54 -2.45 18.52
C ASN A 99 0.63 -2.93 19.68
N ASP A 100 1.18 -3.03 20.89
CA ASP A 100 0.48 -3.49 22.09
C ASP A 100 -0.79 -2.67 22.38
N ASP A 101 -0.78 -1.35 22.17
CA ASP A 101 -1.95 -0.48 22.34
C ASP A 101 -3.10 -0.87 21.39
N VAL A 102 -2.76 -1.34 20.18
CA VAL A 102 -3.74 -1.82 19.19
C VAL A 102 -4.29 -3.19 19.61
N ILE A 103 -3.45 -4.05 20.20
CA ILE A 103 -3.89 -5.35 20.74
C ILE A 103 -4.90 -5.12 21.87
N ASP A 104 -4.59 -4.21 22.79
CA ASP A 104 -5.44 -3.90 23.93
C ASP A 104 -6.76 -3.27 23.47
N TYR A 105 -6.73 -2.40 22.47
CA TYR A 105 -7.94 -1.85 21.86
C TYR A 105 -8.81 -2.95 21.23
N ILE A 106 -8.22 -3.85 20.45
CA ILE A 106 -8.95 -4.96 19.81
C ILE A 106 -9.67 -5.83 20.85
N LYS A 107 -8.98 -6.18 21.95
CA LYS A 107 -9.55 -6.99 23.04
C LYS A 107 -10.65 -6.24 23.78
N LYS A 108 -10.43 -4.97 24.12
CA LYS A 108 -11.41 -4.14 24.84
C LYS A 108 -12.74 -4.04 24.11
N TYR A 109 -12.72 -3.98 22.77
CA TYR A 109 -13.92 -3.81 21.93
C TYR A 109 -14.35 -5.09 21.21
N ASN A 110 -13.71 -6.23 21.46
CA ASN A 110 -14.03 -7.53 20.86
C ASN A 110 -14.16 -7.46 19.31
N LEU A 111 -13.26 -6.74 18.63
CA LEU A 111 -13.42 -6.40 17.20
C LEU A 111 -13.37 -7.60 16.25
N TYR A 112 -12.78 -8.72 16.69
CA TYR A 112 -12.61 -9.92 15.86
C TYR A 112 -13.07 -11.20 16.56
N ASN A 113 -14.04 -11.09 17.48
CA ASN A 113 -14.54 -12.20 18.30
C ASN A 113 -13.43 -12.85 19.15
N CYS A 114 -12.61 -12.00 19.78
CA CYS A 114 -11.44 -12.36 20.56
C CYS A 114 -11.45 -11.65 21.91
#